data_AF-A9KQF2-F1
#
_entry.id   AF-A9KQF2-F1
#
_cell.length_a   1.000
_cell.length_b   1.000
_cell.length_c   1.000
_cell.angle_alpha   90.00
_cell.angle_beta   90.00
_cell.angle_gamma   90.00
#
_symmetry.space_group_name_H-M   'P 1'
#
loop_
_entity.id
_entity.type
_entity.pdbx_description
1 polymer ?
#
loop_
_entity_poly.entity_id
_entity_poly.type
_entity_poly.pdbx_seq_one_letter_code
_entity_poly.pdbx_strand_id
1 'polypeptide(L)'
;MNYNEFKQAVIEAAKEAGLTEYELYYSMTSSIDTEIHKEDVKSFSSSKNGGACFRCIINGKMGYAATEKYDEEEARNIIIRAMDNASSIESEDEVVLYGERDTYEQVTKKAETLPSADLLIEKAIACNKATYEQDSRVIDATESGAFASTVSVSIYNSKGLDLNHEVSLSAVYSVAVIEEKEEMLDSFDFQLGNMEAVNVNKVAKKAVEGAVEQIGAVKAASGKTRVVFSEKMMATMLSTFAEIFSAENAQKGLSLLQSKENTAIASDVVTIVDDPFYLGSTLQMPFDAEGVATFTKEIVKDGRLNTLLYNLKTAKKAGIKSTGNASKSTYSSSVSTLPYYFYIKPSSKTKEELFTIAGDGLYITELQGMHAGANPTTGDFSLGASGFIIKDGKKGSCVKGFTVAGNFYKLLHSIEAISNELEFILPKGLSSFGAPCVLVSELSIAG
;
A
#
# COMPACT_ATOMS: atom_id res chain seq x y z
N MET A 1 24.18 -19.59 11.12
CA MET A 1 24.16 -19.95 9.69
C MET A 1 23.57 -18.80 8.88
N ASN A 2 23.97 -18.64 7.62
CA ASN A 2 23.21 -17.79 6.70
C ASN A 2 21.91 -18.50 6.25
N TYR A 3 21.02 -17.80 5.54
CA TYR A 3 19.75 -18.38 5.10
C TYR A 3 19.92 -19.63 4.22
N ASN A 4 20.90 -19.65 3.32
CA ASN A 4 21.10 -20.81 2.43
C ASN A 4 21.56 -22.05 3.20
N GLU A 5 22.46 -21.89 4.17
CA GLU A 5 22.87 -22.95 5.09
C GLU A 5 21.67 -23.45 5.92
N PHE A 6 20.86 -22.55 6.47
CA PHE A 6 19.65 -22.91 7.21
C PHE A 6 18.62 -23.62 6.34
N LYS A 7 18.42 -23.17 5.09
CA LYS A 7 17.56 -23.84 4.09
C LYS A 7 18.00 -25.29 3.88
N GLN A 8 19.30 -25.55 3.71
CA GLN A 8 19.80 -26.92 3.53
C GLN A 8 19.56 -27.78 4.78
N ALA A 9 19.84 -27.26 5.97
CA ALA A 9 19.58 -27.96 7.22
C ALA A 9 18.08 -28.30 7.39
N VAL A 10 17.18 -27.38 7.01
CA VAL A 10 15.72 -27.62 7.01
C VAL A 10 15.33 -28.69 6.00
N ILE A 11 15.91 -28.70 4.79
CA ILE A 11 15.63 -29.72 3.77
C ILE A 11 16.04 -31.11 4.26
N GLU A 12 17.21 -31.23 4.87
CA GLU A 12 17.70 -32.49 5.45
C GLU A 12 16.81 -32.95 6.60
N ALA A 13 16.47 -32.06 7.54
CA ALA A 13 15.60 -32.37 8.66
C ALA A 13 14.17 -32.74 8.21
N ALA A 14 13.63 -32.09 7.18
CA ALA A 14 12.31 -32.42 6.63
C ALA A 14 12.30 -33.81 5.98
N LYS A 15 13.39 -34.18 5.31
CA LYS A 15 13.57 -35.52 4.76
C LYS A 15 13.66 -36.59 5.86
N GLU A 16 14.41 -36.33 6.92
CA GLU A 16 14.51 -37.24 8.07
C GLU A 16 13.15 -37.41 8.79
N ALA A 17 12.34 -36.35 8.86
CA ALA A 17 10.98 -36.38 9.39
C ALA A 17 9.95 -37.03 8.45
N GLY A 18 10.34 -37.41 7.23
CA GLY A 18 9.44 -38.04 6.25
C GLY A 18 8.40 -37.10 5.63
N LEU A 19 8.63 -35.78 5.67
CA LEU A 19 7.71 -34.79 5.10
C LEU A 19 7.75 -34.79 3.57
N THR A 20 6.58 -34.82 2.94
CA THR A 20 6.42 -34.78 1.48
C THR A 20 5.92 -33.44 0.96
N GLU A 21 5.18 -32.68 1.76
CA GLU A 21 4.63 -31.37 1.41
C GLU A 21 5.04 -30.31 2.44
N TYR A 22 6.01 -29.49 2.08
CA TYR A 22 6.47 -28.38 2.92
C TYR A 22 7.01 -27.20 2.10
N GLU A 23 7.03 -26.03 2.72
CA GLU A 23 7.61 -24.79 2.21
C GLU A 23 8.36 -24.05 3.31
N LEU A 24 9.49 -23.44 2.94
CA LEU A 24 10.26 -22.51 3.73
C LEU A 24 10.20 -21.13 3.07
N TYR A 25 9.49 -20.21 3.70
CA TYR A 25 9.42 -18.80 3.35
C TYR A 25 10.43 -18.01 4.17
N TYR A 26 11.17 -17.10 3.56
CA TYR A 26 12.08 -16.18 4.22
C TYR A 26 11.79 -14.76 3.78
N SER A 27 11.82 -13.83 4.73
CA SER A 27 11.72 -12.41 4.45
C SER A 27 12.64 -11.64 5.37
N MET A 28 13.37 -10.68 4.82
CA MET A 28 14.24 -9.78 5.54
C MET A 28 14.08 -8.37 5.03
N THR A 29 13.86 -7.42 5.94
CA THR A 29 13.84 -6.00 5.67
C THR A 29 15.05 -5.36 6.33
N SER A 30 15.87 -4.65 5.58
CA SER A 30 16.88 -3.74 6.16
C SER A 30 16.44 -2.30 5.91
N SER A 31 16.35 -1.48 6.95
CA SER A 31 15.96 -0.07 6.83
C SER A 31 16.98 0.87 7.48
N ILE A 32 17.04 2.09 6.95
CA ILE A 32 17.64 3.25 7.60
C ILE A 32 16.62 4.38 7.52
N ASP A 33 16.36 5.02 8.65
CA ASP A 33 15.39 6.09 8.79
C ASP A 33 16.05 7.25 9.56
N THR A 34 15.85 8.49 9.10
CA THR A 34 16.43 9.69 9.70
C THR A 34 15.43 10.85 9.71
N GLU A 35 15.29 11.50 10.87
CA GLU A 35 14.57 12.77 11.03
C GLU A 35 15.53 13.88 11.48
N ILE A 36 15.31 15.10 10.97
CA ILE A 36 16.16 16.25 11.24
C ILE A 36 15.39 17.33 11.99
N HIS A 37 15.93 17.80 13.11
CA HIS A 37 15.48 19.00 13.80
C HIS A 37 16.48 20.13 13.52
N LYS A 38 16.09 21.08 12.67
CA LYS A 38 16.95 22.18 12.21
C LYS A 38 18.22 21.66 11.53
N GLU A 39 19.38 21.80 12.17
CA GLU A 39 20.67 21.32 11.65
C GLU A 39 21.12 20.01 12.30
N ASP A 40 20.38 19.51 13.29
CA ASP A 40 20.74 18.35 14.09
C ASP A 40 19.90 17.12 13.74
N VAL A 41 20.53 15.94 13.79
CA VAL A 41 19.82 14.67 13.69
C VAL A 41 18.98 14.46 14.94
N LYS A 42 17.66 14.48 14.78
CA LYS A 42 16.69 14.25 15.86
C LYS A 42 16.56 12.76 16.16
N SER A 43 16.43 11.95 15.11
CA SER A 43 16.35 10.51 15.22
C SER A 43 17.11 9.85 14.06
N PHE A 44 17.76 8.74 14.38
CA PHE A 44 18.41 7.87 13.42
C PHE A 44 18.13 6.43 13.84
N SER A 45 17.65 5.61 12.91
CA SER A 45 17.48 4.19 13.15
C SER A 45 18.07 3.39 11.98
N SER A 46 18.72 2.28 12.32
CA SER A 46 19.14 1.28 11.36
C SER A 46 18.67 -0.07 11.87
N SER A 47 17.89 -0.77 11.06
CA SER A 47 17.22 -1.99 11.48
C SER A 47 17.38 -3.11 10.47
N LYS A 48 17.41 -4.34 10.96
CA LYS A 48 17.21 -5.56 10.18
C LYS A 48 16.14 -6.37 10.88
N ASN A 49 15.02 -6.56 10.21
CA ASN A 49 13.89 -7.31 10.73
C ASN A 49 13.48 -8.39 9.72
N GLY A 50 13.47 -9.63 10.16
CA GLY A 50 13.18 -10.75 9.29
C GLY A 50 13.35 -12.09 9.96
N GLY A 51 12.90 -13.11 9.26
CA GLY A 51 12.82 -14.46 9.78
C GLY A 51 12.49 -15.47 8.70
N ALA A 52 12.51 -16.73 9.09
CA ALA A 52 12.02 -17.83 8.28
C ALA A 52 10.70 -18.36 8.84
N CYS A 53 9.82 -18.81 7.96
CA CYS A 53 8.58 -19.49 8.30
C CYS A 53 8.51 -20.79 7.52
N PHE A 54 8.39 -21.89 8.27
CA PHE A 54 8.18 -23.21 7.74
C PHE A 54 6.69 -23.53 7.81
N ARG A 55 6.14 -24.03 6.70
CA ARG A 55 4.80 -24.61 6.67
C ARG A 55 4.83 -26.00 6.07
N CYS A 56 4.02 -26.91 6.62
CA CYS A 56 3.89 -28.28 6.13
C CYS A 56 2.44 -28.74 6.12
N ILE A 57 2.12 -29.70 5.25
CA ILE A 57 0.80 -30.31 5.19
C ILE A 57 0.87 -31.71 5.81
N ILE A 58 0.12 -31.91 6.90
CA ILE A 58 -0.07 -33.21 7.56
C ILE A 58 -1.56 -33.53 7.57
N ASN A 59 -1.96 -34.69 7.07
CA ASN A 59 -3.36 -35.13 7.01
C ASN A 59 -4.32 -34.07 6.40
N GLY A 60 -3.85 -33.35 5.38
CA GLY A 60 -4.62 -32.29 4.72
C GLY A 60 -4.72 -30.98 5.51
N LYS A 61 -3.99 -30.81 6.61
CA LYS A 61 -3.96 -29.59 7.42
C LYS A 61 -2.60 -28.89 7.32
N MET A 62 -2.58 -27.57 7.16
CA MET A 62 -1.35 -26.79 7.00
C MET A 62 -0.92 -26.14 8.31
N GLY A 63 0.12 -26.68 8.93
CA GLY A 63 0.73 -26.10 10.12
C GLY A 63 1.84 -25.11 9.78
N TYR A 64 2.01 -24.11 10.62
CA TYR A 64 2.99 -23.04 10.45
C TYR A 64 3.88 -22.94 11.70
N ALA A 65 5.16 -22.69 11.51
CA ALA A 65 6.07 -22.24 12.58
C ALA A 65 7.05 -21.22 12.00
N ALA A 66 7.57 -20.34 12.84
CA ALA A 66 8.47 -19.27 12.42
C ALA A 66 9.64 -19.11 13.39
N THR A 67 10.75 -18.58 12.88
CA THR A 67 11.98 -18.36 13.65
C THR A 67 12.83 -17.21 13.12
N GLU A 68 13.63 -16.64 14.02
CA GLU A 68 14.72 -15.72 13.72
C GLU A 68 16.10 -16.36 13.96
N LYS A 69 16.12 -17.61 14.46
CA LYS A 69 17.35 -18.36 14.76
C LYS A 69 17.71 -19.27 13.59
N TYR A 70 18.96 -19.19 13.15
CA TYR A 70 19.48 -19.98 12.02
C TYR A 70 20.63 -20.87 12.48
N ASP A 71 20.28 -22.01 13.07
CA ASP A 71 21.17 -23.10 13.51
C ASP A 71 20.53 -24.48 13.25
N GLU A 72 21.32 -25.55 13.38
CA GLU A 72 20.88 -26.92 13.05
C GLU A 72 19.78 -27.43 13.99
N GLU A 73 19.84 -27.04 15.27
CA GLU A 73 18.84 -27.44 16.26
C GLU A 73 17.49 -26.81 15.88
N GLU A 74 17.49 -25.53 15.55
CA GLU A 74 16.30 -24.81 15.16
C GLU A 74 15.71 -25.30 13.84
N ALA A 75 16.54 -25.74 12.89
CA ALA A 75 16.08 -26.36 11.64
C ALA A 75 15.20 -27.60 11.90
N ARG A 76 15.49 -28.35 12.98
CA ARG A 76 14.67 -29.48 13.43
C ARG A 76 13.46 -29.02 14.24
N ASN A 77 13.65 -28.07 15.17
CA ASN A 77 12.60 -27.59 16.07
C ASN A 77 11.47 -26.84 15.33
N ILE A 78 11.76 -26.10 14.26
CA ILE A 78 10.73 -25.42 13.46
C ILE A 78 9.81 -26.42 12.76
N ILE A 79 10.35 -27.55 12.32
CA ILE A 79 9.57 -28.62 11.68
C ILE A 79 8.64 -29.28 12.68
N ILE A 80 9.16 -29.67 13.85
CA ILE A 80 8.37 -30.29 14.92
C ILE A 80 7.18 -29.39 15.30
N ARG A 81 7.44 -28.10 15.55
CA ARG A 81 6.38 -27.13 15.88
C ARG A 81 5.35 -26.99 14.76
N ALA A 82 5.77 -26.96 13.49
CA ALA A 82 4.83 -26.88 12.38
C ALA A 82 3.96 -28.14 12.27
N MET A 83 4.53 -29.33 12.50
CA MET A 83 3.78 -30.59 12.51
C MET A 83 2.78 -30.67 13.67
N ASP A 84 3.18 -30.24 14.87
CA ASP A 84 2.30 -30.15 16.04
C ASP A 84 1.14 -29.18 15.78
N ASN A 85 1.45 -28.02 15.20
CA ASN A 85 0.44 -27.04 14.81
C ASN A 85 -0.52 -27.60 13.75
N ALA A 86 -0.02 -28.32 12.74
CA ALA A 86 -0.85 -28.97 11.73
C ALA A 86 -1.82 -29.98 12.36
N SER A 87 -1.34 -30.77 13.31
CA SER A 87 -2.11 -31.80 14.02
C SER A 87 -3.20 -31.23 14.93
N SER A 88 -3.12 -29.95 15.27
CA SER A 88 -4.08 -29.24 16.14
C SER A 88 -5.17 -28.49 15.37
N ILE A 89 -5.16 -28.52 14.03
CA ILE A 89 -6.12 -27.78 13.20
C ILE A 89 -7.40 -28.60 13.00
N GLU A 90 -8.52 -28.03 13.41
CA GLU A 90 -9.86 -28.61 13.23
C GLU A 90 -10.56 -28.13 11.94
N SER A 91 -10.05 -27.07 11.29
CA SER A 91 -10.67 -26.55 10.06
C SER A 91 -10.61 -27.56 8.93
N GLU A 92 -11.73 -27.79 8.25
CA GLU A 92 -11.85 -28.66 7.08
C GLU A 92 -11.56 -27.96 5.75
N ASP A 93 -11.05 -26.73 5.77
CA ASP A 93 -10.65 -26.03 4.55
C ASP A 93 -9.51 -26.78 3.84
N GLU A 94 -9.66 -26.98 2.53
CA GLU A 94 -8.57 -27.51 1.69
C GLU A 94 -7.39 -26.52 1.61
N VAL A 95 -6.18 -27.07 1.70
CA VAL A 95 -4.92 -26.34 1.59
C VAL A 95 -4.00 -27.02 0.58
N VAL A 96 -3.19 -26.24 -0.12
CA VAL A 96 -2.26 -26.73 -1.13
C VAL A 96 -0.97 -25.93 -1.11
N LEU A 97 0.14 -26.57 -1.49
CA LEU A 97 1.37 -25.88 -1.87
C LEU A 97 1.46 -25.73 -3.38
N TYR A 98 1.98 -24.59 -3.81
CA TYR A 98 2.24 -24.31 -5.22
C TYR A 98 3.25 -25.30 -5.79
N GLY A 99 2.93 -25.89 -6.94
CA GLY A 99 3.82 -26.83 -7.64
C GLY A 99 3.76 -26.72 -9.14
N GLU A 100 3.05 -25.72 -9.67
CA GLU A 100 3.11 -25.41 -11.10
C GLU A 100 4.44 -24.71 -11.39
N ARG A 101 4.95 -24.85 -12.62
CA ARG A 101 6.14 -24.13 -13.08
C ARG A 101 5.69 -22.99 -13.97
N ASP A 102 5.31 -21.88 -13.36
CA ASP A 102 5.02 -20.66 -14.11
C ASP A 102 6.28 -20.08 -14.75
N THR A 103 6.07 -19.29 -15.80
CA THR A 103 7.09 -18.39 -16.33
C THR A 103 6.98 -17.08 -15.57
N TYR A 104 8.03 -16.72 -14.83
CA TYR A 104 8.09 -15.46 -14.09
C TYR A 104 8.52 -14.34 -15.04
N GLU A 105 7.74 -13.26 -15.08
CA GLU A 105 8.07 -12.07 -15.85
C GLU A 105 9.32 -11.39 -15.26
N GLN A 106 10.16 -10.82 -16.14
CA GLN A 106 11.37 -10.14 -15.71
C GLN A 106 11.03 -8.74 -15.22
N VAL A 107 11.50 -8.42 -14.01
CA VAL A 107 11.47 -7.05 -13.51
C VAL A 107 12.40 -6.16 -14.33
N THR A 108 11.94 -4.95 -14.61
CA THR A 108 12.71 -3.91 -15.31
C THR A 108 13.59 -3.10 -14.35
N LYS A 109 13.22 -3.04 -13.07
CA LYS A 109 14.00 -2.36 -12.03
C LYS A 109 14.62 -3.38 -11.08
N LYS A 110 15.93 -3.23 -10.86
CA LYS A 110 16.65 -3.98 -9.83
C LYS A 110 16.59 -3.22 -8.52
N ALA A 111 16.61 -3.94 -7.41
CA ALA A 111 16.86 -3.33 -6.11
C ALA A 111 18.16 -2.52 -6.16
N GLU A 112 18.06 -1.29 -5.68
CA GLU A 112 19.22 -0.45 -5.43
C GLU A 112 19.87 -0.87 -4.11
N THR A 113 21.20 -0.76 -4.06
CA THR A 113 21.94 -0.90 -2.81
C THR A 113 21.41 0.12 -1.79
N LEU A 114 21.23 -0.32 -0.55
CA LEU A 114 20.83 0.56 0.54
C LEU A 114 21.82 1.75 0.64
N PRO A 115 21.34 3.01 0.57
CA PRO A 115 22.17 4.20 0.73
C PRO A 115 22.97 4.21 2.04
N SER A 116 24.09 4.93 2.06
CA SER A 116 24.82 5.17 3.30
C SER A 116 24.00 6.05 4.25
N ALA A 117 24.24 5.89 5.56
CA ALA A 117 23.67 6.77 6.58
C ALA A 117 24.02 8.24 6.30
N ASP A 118 25.26 8.52 5.90
CA ASP A 118 25.73 9.88 5.60
C ASP A 118 24.94 10.53 4.46
N LEU A 119 24.66 9.79 3.38
CA LEU A 119 23.88 10.31 2.25
C LEU A 119 22.42 10.60 2.65
N LEU A 120 21.80 9.72 3.46
CA LEU A 120 20.45 9.94 3.98
C LEU A 120 20.38 11.18 4.88
N ILE A 121 21.34 11.31 5.79
CA ILE A 121 21.45 12.49 6.67
C ILE A 121 21.66 13.76 5.84
N GLU A 122 22.55 13.74 4.85
CA GLU A 122 22.80 14.87 3.95
C GLU A 122 21.51 15.32 3.24
N LYS A 123 20.79 14.38 2.64
CA LYS A 123 19.54 14.69 1.91
C LYS A 123 18.44 15.19 2.84
N ALA A 124 18.32 14.61 4.04
CA ALA A 124 17.37 15.04 5.04
C ALA A 124 17.66 16.48 5.53
N ILE A 125 18.93 16.79 5.83
CA ILE A 125 19.36 18.16 6.22
C ILE A 125 19.09 19.14 5.07
N ALA A 126 19.44 18.78 3.83
CA ALA A 126 19.21 19.60 2.66
C ALA A 126 17.72 19.89 2.45
N CYS A 127 16.84 18.89 2.66
CA CYS A 127 15.39 19.08 2.57
C CYS A 127 14.85 19.97 3.69
N ASN A 128 15.28 19.75 4.94
CA ASN A 128 14.89 20.58 6.08
C ASN A 128 15.26 22.05 5.83
N LYS A 129 16.51 22.33 5.44
CA LYS A 129 16.99 23.66 5.09
C LYS A 129 16.18 24.28 3.94
N ALA A 130 15.99 23.54 2.86
CA ALA A 130 15.21 24.01 1.71
C ALA A 130 13.77 24.39 2.10
N THR A 131 13.20 23.73 3.10
CA THR A 131 11.84 23.99 3.61
C THR A 131 11.77 25.34 4.32
N TYR A 132 12.70 25.62 5.24
CA TYR A 132 12.80 26.93 5.89
C TYR A 132 13.08 28.08 4.91
N GLU A 133 13.77 27.81 3.80
CA GLU A 133 14.10 28.81 2.78
C GLU A 133 12.92 29.14 1.82
N GLN A 134 11.84 28.35 1.79
CA GLN A 134 10.73 28.59 0.86
C GLN A 134 9.86 29.80 1.22
N ASP A 135 9.59 30.01 2.52
CA ASP A 135 8.67 31.06 2.98
C ASP A 135 9.05 31.49 4.41
N SER A 136 9.08 32.80 4.66
CA SER A 136 9.46 33.35 5.97
C SER A 136 8.51 32.98 7.12
N ARG A 137 7.33 32.45 6.80
CA ARG A 137 6.34 31.99 7.78
C ARG A 137 6.59 30.58 8.28
N VAL A 138 7.51 29.82 7.68
CA VAL A 138 7.87 28.49 8.15
C VAL A 138 8.55 28.61 9.51
N ILE A 139 7.86 28.12 10.55
CA ILE A 139 8.35 28.13 11.93
C ILE A 139 8.91 26.77 12.35
N ASP A 140 8.47 25.69 11.71
CA ASP A 140 8.94 24.34 11.99
C ASP A 140 9.00 23.48 10.71
N ALA A 141 10.03 22.63 10.62
CA ALA A 141 10.21 21.62 9.60
C ALA A 141 10.81 20.31 10.15
N THR A 142 10.73 20.12 11.48
CA THR A 142 11.41 19.07 12.25
C THR A 142 11.04 17.63 11.86
N GLU A 143 9.89 17.45 11.23
CA GLU A 143 9.46 16.15 10.70
C GLU A 143 9.83 15.97 9.22
N SER A 144 10.85 16.68 8.75
CA SER A 144 11.50 16.41 7.47
C SER A 144 12.60 15.37 7.64
N GLY A 145 12.70 14.45 6.69
CA GLY A 145 13.57 13.30 6.84
C GLY A 145 13.81 12.55 5.54
N ALA A 146 14.56 11.46 5.67
CA ALA A 146 14.78 10.53 4.59
C ALA A 146 14.75 9.09 5.14
N PHE A 147 14.27 8.17 4.31
CA PHE A 147 14.34 6.75 4.63
C PHE A 147 14.77 5.95 3.41
N ALA A 148 15.35 4.79 3.68
CA ALA A 148 15.62 3.77 2.68
C ALA A 148 15.39 2.38 3.27
N SER A 149 14.91 1.47 2.44
CA SER A 149 14.69 0.08 2.80
C SER A 149 14.99 -0.86 1.65
N THR A 150 15.42 -2.06 1.99
CA THR A 150 15.52 -3.22 1.11
C THR A 150 14.69 -4.33 1.69
N VAL A 151 13.94 -5.04 0.85
CA VAL A 151 13.13 -6.20 1.25
C VAL A 151 13.56 -7.37 0.36
N SER A 152 14.10 -8.41 0.98
CA SER A 152 14.47 -9.66 0.32
C SER A 152 13.46 -10.73 0.72
N VAL A 153 12.94 -11.47 -0.27
CA VAL A 153 12.01 -12.59 -0.08
C VAL A 153 12.57 -13.82 -0.78
N SER A 154 12.55 -14.95 -0.08
CA SER A 154 12.92 -16.24 -0.66
C SER A 154 11.88 -17.30 -0.33
N ILE A 155 11.58 -18.18 -1.28
CA ILE A 155 10.60 -19.26 -1.11
C ILE A 155 11.21 -20.54 -1.66
N TYR A 156 11.30 -21.56 -0.81
CA TYR A 156 11.66 -22.91 -1.19
C TYR A 156 10.53 -23.87 -0.86
N ASN A 157 10.19 -24.81 -1.73
CA ASN A 157 9.20 -25.85 -1.38
C ASN A 157 9.53 -27.23 -1.94
N SER A 158 8.89 -28.26 -1.37
CA SER A 158 9.10 -29.65 -1.74
C SER A 158 8.60 -30.03 -3.15
N LYS A 159 7.89 -29.12 -3.83
CA LYS A 159 7.40 -29.30 -5.21
C LYS A 159 8.37 -28.72 -6.25
N GLY A 160 9.53 -28.22 -5.82
CA GLY A 160 10.62 -27.78 -6.70
C GLY A 160 10.69 -26.27 -6.90
N LEU A 161 10.04 -25.49 -6.04
CA LEU A 161 10.20 -24.04 -5.99
C LEU A 161 11.50 -23.68 -5.26
N ASP A 162 12.31 -22.79 -5.83
CA ASP A 162 13.45 -22.14 -5.18
C ASP A 162 13.59 -20.74 -5.78
N LEU A 163 12.90 -19.77 -5.20
CA LEU A 163 12.78 -18.40 -5.67
C LEU A 163 13.46 -17.44 -4.70
N ASN A 164 14.04 -16.38 -5.25
CA ASN A 164 14.56 -15.26 -4.49
C ASN A 164 14.34 -13.96 -5.26
N HIS A 165 13.89 -12.93 -4.55
CA HIS A 165 13.72 -11.60 -5.12
C HIS A 165 14.03 -10.54 -4.08
N GLU A 166 14.53 -9.40 -4.54
CA GLU A 166 14.84 -8.24 -3.70
C GLU A 166 14.29 -6.98 -4.36
N VAL A 167 13.71 -6.11 -3.53
CA VAL A 167 13.24 -4.79 -3.93
C VAL A 167 13.79 -3.74 -2.97
N SER A 168 13.85 -2.49 -3.41
CA SER A 168 14.26 -1.37 -2.58
C SER A 168 13.29 -0.19 -2.71
N LEU A 169 13.23 0.61 -1.64
CA LEU A 169 12.43 1.81 -1.58
C LEU A 169 13.17 2.86 -0.79
N SER A 170 13.31 4.05 -1.37
CA SER A 170 13.90 5.19 -0.70
C SER A 170 13.06 6.44 -0.96
N ALA A 171 13.04 7.35 0.02
CA ALA A 171 12.32 8.61 -0.11
C ALA A 171 12.97 9.72 0.70
N VAL A 172 12.76 10.95 0.26
CA VAL A 172 12.87 12.15 1.09
C VAL A 172 11.47 12.69 1.31
N TYR A 173 11.20 13.18 2.50
CA TYR A 173 9.92 13.76 2.87
C TYR A 173 10.11 15.04 3.68
N SER A 174 9.09 15.89 3.65
CA SER A 174 9.05 17.12 4.41
C SER A 174 7.66 17.35 4.99
N VAL A 175 7.64 17.74 6.25
CA VAL A 175 6.49 18.39 6.89
C VAL A 175 6.89 19.84 7.11
N ALA A 176 6.10 20.77 6.58
CA ALA A 176 6.28 22.19 6.83
C ALA A 176 5.17 22.68 7.75
N VAL A 177 5.51 23.42 8.79
CA VAL A 177 4.57 24.14 9.66
C VAL A 177 4.80 25.63 9.52
N ILE A 178 3.75 26.35 9.14
CA ILE A 178 3.76 27.81 9.02
C ILE A 178 2.93 28.47 10.11
N GLU A 179 3.30 29.69 10.49
CA GLU A 179 2.51 30.54 11.37
C GLU A 179 2.01 31.78 10.61
N GLU A 180 0.70 32.00 10.63
CA GLU A 180 0.07 33.21 10.09
C GLU A 180 -1.08 33.63 11.00
N LYS A 181 -1.01 34.83 11.59
CA LYS A 181 -2.07 35.41 12.43
C LYS A 181 -2.60 34.46 13.52
N GLU A 182 -1.68 33.83 14.25
CA GLU A 182 -1.96 32.86 15.34
C GLU A 182 -2.52 31.50 14.88
N GLU A 183 -2.67 31.26 13.58
CA GLU A 183 -2.93 29.92 13.05
C GLU A 183 -1.61 29.19 12.74
N MET A 184 -1.48 27.96 13.23
CA MET A 184 -0.46 27.02 12.79
C MET A 184 -1.07 26.09 11.75
N LEU A 185 -0.43 26.00 10.58
CA LEU A 185 -0.89 25.20 9.45
C LEU A 185 0.25 24.32 8.97
N ASP A 186 -0.03 23.05 8.72
CA ASP A 186 0.97 22.09 8.30
C ASP A 186 0.61 21.40 6.98
N SER A 187 1.62 20.88 6.31
CA SER A 187 1.43 20.01 5.16
C SER A 187 2.63 19.11 4.93
N PHE A 188 2.36 17.97 4.30
CA PHE A 188 3.32 16.90 4.05
C PHE A 188 3.46 16.62 2.55
N ASP A 189 4.71 16.51 2.10
CA ASP A 189 5.04 15.99 0.78
C ASP A 189 6.25 15.06 0.82
N PHE A 190 6.38 14.21 -0.19
CA PHE A 190 7.47 13.25 -0.31
C PHE A 190 7.81 12.99 -1.76
N GLN A 191 9.03 12.52 -2.00
CA GLN A 191 9.46 11.98 -3.28
C GLN A 191 10.12 10.62 -3.09
N LEU A 192 9.53 9.59 -3.69
CA LEU A 192 10.15 8.28 -3.84
C LEU A 192 11.19 8.31 -4.95
N GLY A 193 12.25 7.51 -4.79
CA GLY A 193 13.20 7.23 -5.86
C GLY A 193 14.62 7.07 -5.38
N ASN A 194 15.55 7.04 -6.34
CA ASN A 194 16.97 6.95 -6.05
C ASN A 194 17.43 8.16 -5.22
N MET A 195 18.03 7.91 -4.05
CA MET A 195 18.41 8.94 -3.09
C MET A 195 19.35 10.02 -3.68
N GLU A 196 20.21 9.64 -4.62
CA GLU A 196 21.11 10.58 -5.31
C GLU A 196 20.32 11.58 -6.20
N ALA A 197 19.24 11.10 -6.83
CA ALA A 197 18.45 11.85 -7.81
C ALA A 197 17.21 12.55 -7.23
N VAL A 198 16.91 12.39 -5.94
CA VAL A 198 15.76 13.06 -5.30
C VAL A 198 15.93 14.58 -5.32
N ASN A 199 14.86 15.30 -5.66
CA ASN A 199 14.84 16.75 -5.70
C ASN A 199 14.23 17.32 -4.40
N VAL A 200 15.10 17.57 -3.42
CA VAL A 200 14.69 18.07 -2.09
C VAL A 200 13.96 19.41 -2.16
N ASN A 201 14.35 20.30 -3.08
CA ASN A 201 13.68 21.61 -3.25
C ASN A 201 12.24 21.44 -3.74
N LYS A 202 11.97 20.44 -4.60
CA LYS A 202 10.60 20.16 -5.06
C LYS A 202 9.71 19.69 -3.91
N VAL A 203 10.24 18.80 -3.06
CA VAL A 203 9.52 18.27 -1.89
C VAL A 203 9.23 19.39 -0.88
N ALA A 204 10.27 20.15 -0.50
CA ALA A 204 10.17 21.30 0.39
C ALA A 204 9.15 22.33 -0.12
N LYS A 205 9.24 22.69 -1.41
CA LYS A 205 8.30 23.61 -2.05
C LYS A 205 6.85 23.14 -1.96
N LYS A 206 6.58 21.88 -2.30
CA LYS A 206 5.22 21.31 -2.26
C LYS A 206 4.65 21.29 -0.84
N ALA A 207 5.46 20.92 0.16
CA ALA A 207 5.04 20.95 1.56
C ALA A 207 4.67 22.38 2.01
N VAL A 208 5.52 23.37 1.70
CA VAL A 208 5.24 24.77 2.08
C VAL A 208 4.05 25.35 1.32
N GLU A 209 3.94 25.09 0.02
CA GLU A 209 2.77 25.49 -0.78
C GLU A 209 1.48 24.91 -0.19
N GLY A 210 1.48 23.62 0.18
CA GLY A 210 0.32 22.97 0.80
C GLY A 210 -0.11 23.59 2.13
N ALA A 211 0.84 24.06 2.95
CA ALA A 211 0.54 24.76 4.19
C ALA A 211 0.03 26.19 3.93
N VAL A 212 0.65 26.91 2.99
CA VAL A 212 0.27 28.29 2.63
C VAL A 212 -1.11 28.36 1.99
N GLU A 213 -1.50 27.38 1.18
CA GLU A 213 -2.83 27.36 0.54
C GLU A 213 -3.98 27.25 1.56
N GLN A 214 -3.71 26.87 2.82
CA GLN A 214 -4.71 26.75 3.88
C GLN A 214 -5.03 28.08 4.58
N ILE A 215 -4.26 29.14 4.32
CA ILE A 215 -4.42 30.43 4.98
C ILE A 215 -5.78 31.05 4.64
N GLY A 216 -6.46 31.55 5.67
CA GLY A 216 -7.75 32.23 5.51
C GLY A 216 -8.90 31.28 5.14
N ALA A 217 -8.77 30.00 5.49
CA ALA A 217 -9.81 29.01 5.26
C ALA A 217 -11.14 29.39 5.93
N VAL A 218 -12.23 29.15 5.21
CA VAL A 218 -13.60 29.40 5.68
C VAL A 218 -14.30 28.10 6.04
N LYS A 219 -15.51 28.19 6.63
CA LYS A 219 -16.33 27.00 6.89
C LYS A 219 -17.03 26.52 5.62
N ALA A 220 -17.11 25.21 5.43
CA ALA A 220 -17.91 24.63 4.38
C ALA A 220 -19.42 24.71 4.72
N ALA A 221 -20.26 24.86 3.70
CA ALA A 221 -21.71 24.75 3.90
C ALA A 221 -22.10 23.29 4.15
N SER A 222 -22.96 23.05 5.13
CA SER A 222 -23.55 21.73 5.34
C SER A 222 -24.56 21.39 4.26
N GLY A 223 -24.65 20.11 3.89
CA GLY A 223 -25.58 19.64 2.88
C GLY A 223 -24.96 18.57 2.01
N LYS A 224 -25.58 18.32 0.86
CA LYS A 224 -25.05 17.42 -0.15
C LYS A 224 -24.46 18.22 -1.30
N THR A 225 -23.28 17.82 -1.75
CA THR A 225 -22.58 18.54 -2.82
C THR A 225 -21.71 17.60 -3.65
N ARG A 226 -21.32 18.07 -4.82
CA ARG A 226 -20.32 17.41 -5.66
C ARG A 226 -18.94 17.54 -5.04
N VAL A 227 -18.16 16.47 -5.14
CA VAL A 227 -16.83 16.41 -4.55
C VAL A 227 -15.83 15.96 -5.59
N VAL A 228 -14.78 16.75 -5.78
CA VAL A 228 -13.56 16.30 -6.45
C VAL A 228 -12.56 15.90 -5.38
N PHE A 229 -12.19 14.62 -5.33
CA PHE A 229 -11.06 14.19 -4.51
C PHE A 229 -9.76 14.47 -5.24
N SER A 230 -8.75 14.97 -4.53
CA SER A 230 -7.38 15.01 -5.03
C SER A 230 -6.84 13.60 -5.27
N GLU A 231 -5.78 13.51 -6.06
CA GLU A 231 -5.08 12.28 -6.40
C GLU A 231 -4.70 11.50 -5.13
N LYS A 232 -4.03 12.16 -4.18
CA LYS A 232 -3.63 11.57 -2.88
C LYS A 232 -4.82 11.13 -2.03
N MET A 233 -5.91 11.90 -2.02
CA MET A 233 -7.08 11.57 -1.18
C MET A 233 -7.87 10.41 -1.77
N MET A 234 -8.06 10.35 -3.08
CA MET A 234 -8.69 9.21 -3.72
C MET A 234 -7.84 7.94 -3.59
N ALA A 235 -6.51 8.06 -3.71
CA ALA A 235 -5.58 6.95 -3.47
C ALA A 235 -5.64 6.46 -2.00
N THR A 236 -5.79 7.38 -1.05
CA THR A 236 -5.96 7.08 0.37
C THR A 236 -7.27 6.34 0.63
N MET A 237 -8.38 6.80 0.04
CA MET A 237 -9.66 6.10 0.08
C MET A 237 -9.55 4.69 -0.51
N LEU A 238 -8.94 4.56 -1.70
CA LEU A 238 -8.72 3.26 -2.34
C LEU A 238 -7.89 2.33 -1.44
N SER A 239 -6.84 2.84 -0.81
CA SER A 239 -6.00 2.09 0.13
C SER A 239 -6.79 1.59 1.34
N THR A 240 -7.61 2.44 1.95
CA THR A 240 -8.41 2.08 3.14
C THR A 240 -9.43 1.00 2.84
N PHE A 241 -10.03 1.03 1.64
CA PHE A 241 -11.08 0.08 1.25
C PHE A 241 -10.57 -1.07 0.38
N ALA A 242 -9.26 -1.20 0.15
CA ALA A 242 -8.71 -2.23 -0.75
C ALA A 242 -9.07 -3.67 -0.34
N GLU A 243 -9.23 -3.92 0.95
CA GLU A 243 -9.56 -5.24 1.49
C GLU A 243 -10.94 -5.78 1.04
N ILE A 244 -11.83 -4.92 0.53
CA ILE A 244 -13.11 -5.39 -0.04
C ILE A 244 -12.89 -6.28 -1.26
N PHE A 245 -11.77 -6.13 -1.95
CA PHE A 245 -11.39 -6.92 -3.12
C PHE A 245 -10.71 -8.25 -2.76
N SER A 246 -10.52 -8.55 -1.47
CA SER A 246 -9.99 -9.85 -1.02
C SER A 246 -11.02 -10.96 -1.18
N ALA A 247 -10.63 -12.05 -1.86
CA ALA A 247 -11.44 -13.26 -1.93
C ALA A 247 -11.65 -13.89 -0.56
N GLU A 248 -10.68 -13.79 0.35
CA GLU A 248 -10.81 -14.30 1.71
C GLU A 248 -11.92 -13.57 2.48
N ASN A 249 -11.94 -12.24 2.43
CA ASN A 249 -12.99 -11.44 3.04
C ASN A 249 -14.35 -11.72 2.41
N ALA A 250 -14.44 -11.81 1.09
CA ALA A 250 -15.67 -12.18 0.40
C ALA A 250 -16.19 -13.57 0.82
N GLN A 251 -15.31 -14.58 0.90
CA GLN A 251 -15.68 -15.94 1.31
C GLN A 251 -16.09 -16.03 2.78
N LYS A 252 -15.58 -15.14 3.65
CA LYS A 252 -15.97 -15.02 5.06
C LYS A 252 -17.19 -14.12 5.30
N GLY A 253 -17.76 -13.50 4.27
CA GLY A 253 -18.87 -12.55 4.41
C GLY A 253 -18.46 -11.18 4.97
N LEU A 254 -17.17 -10.84 4.92
CA LEU A 254 -16.59 -9.56 5.35
C LEU A 254 -16.39 -8.58 4.19
N SER A 255 -16.97 -8.87 3.02
CA SER A 255 -17.01 -7.97 1.87
C SER A 255 -18.36 -8.07 1.18
N LEU A 256 -18.92 -6.93 0.78
CA LEU A 256 -20.16 -6.87 0.00
C LEU A 256 -19.96 -7.28 -1.47
N LEU A 257 -18.72 -7.58 -1.88
CA LEU A 257 -18.38 -8.09 -3.21
C LEU A 257 -18.53 -9.61 -3.34
N GLN A 258 -18.95 -10.30 -2.27
CA GLN A 258 -19.26 -11.73 -2.35
C GLN A 258 -20.26 -12.01 -3.49
N SER A 259 -19.89 -12.90 -4.40
CA SER A 259 -20.69 -13.26 -5.59
C SER A 259 -21.00 -12.09 -6.53
N LYS A 260 -20.17 -11.04 -6.55
CA LYS A 260 -20.32 -9.87 -7.44
C LYS A 260 -19.39 -9.88 -8.65
N GLU A 261 -18.52 -10.87 -8.81
CA GLU A 261 -17.72 -11.00 -10.01
C GLU A 261 -18.62 -11.06 -11.25
N ASN A 262 -18.19 -10.42 -12.33
CA ASN A 262 -18.94 -10.18 -13.54
C ASN A 262 -20.21 -9.33 -13.36
N THR A 263 -20.29 -8.49 -12.32
CA THR A 263 -21.37 -7.50 -12.14
C THR A 263 -20.83 -6.08 -12.03
N ALA A 264 -21.68 -5.08 -12.29
CA ALA A 264 -21.32 -3.68 -12.12
C ALA A 264 -21.26 -3.34 -10.63
N ILE A 265 -20.11 -2.83 -10.17
CA ILE A 265 -19.86 -2.39 -8.79
C ILE A 265 -19.38 -0.93 -8.70
N ALA A 266 -19.17 -0.30 -9.86
CA ALA A 266 -18.73 1.07 -10.00
C ALA A 266 -19.35 1.70 -11.26
N SER A 267 -19.13 2.99 -11.45
CA SER A 267 -19.47 3.70 -12.69
C SER A 267 -18.68 3.14 -13.89
N ASP A 268 -19.22 3.23 -15.10
CA ASP A 268 -18.61 2.68 -16.32
C ASP A 268 -17.29 3.36 -16.69
N VAL A 269 -17.04 4.57 -16.18
CA VAL A 269 -15.76 5.28 -16.34
C VAL A 269 -14.63 4.70 -15.47
N VAL A 270 -14.94 3.80 -14.53
CA VAL A 270 -13.98 3.30 -13.53
C VAL A 270 -13.33 2.00 -13.98
N THR A 271 -12.00 2.04 -14.13
CA THR A 271 -11.16 0.85 -14.23
C THR A 271 -10.15 0.88 -13.08
N ILE A 272 -10.06 -0.21 -12.31
CA ILE A 272 -9.10 -0.39 -11.22
C ILE A 272 -8.15 -1.51 -11.59
N VAL A 273 -6.85 -1.22 -11.54
CA VAL A 273 -5.77 -2.11 -11.98
C VAL A 273 -4.92 -2.51 -10.78
N ASP A 274 -4.55 -3.78 -10.69
CA ASP A 274 -3.45 -4.27 -9.87
C ASP A 274 -2.27 -4.62 -10.79
N ASP A 275 -1.16 -3.88 -10.67
CA ASP A 275 -0.02 -3.95 -11.59
C ASP A 275 1.31 -4.26 -10.85
N PRO A 276 1.71 -5.52 -10.71
CA PRO A 276 2.98 -5.89 -10.08
C PRO A 276 4.21 -5.39 -10.86
N PHE A 277 4.06 -4.94 -12.11
CA PHE A 277 5.14 -4.52 -12.99
C PHE A 277 5.06 -3.04 -13.37
N TYR A 278 4.30 -2.22 -12.63
CA TYR A 278 4.16 -0.80 -12.91
C TYR A 278 5.53 -0.15 -13.16
N LEU A 279 5.71 0.50 -14.32
CA LEU A 279 7.03 0.96 -14.78
C LEU A 279 7.64 2.01 -13.82
N GLY A 280 6.81 2.77 -13.12
CA GLY A 280 7.25 3.71 -12.08
C GLY A 280 7.66 3.05 -10.76
N SER A 281 7.30 1.79 -10.52
CA SER A 281 7.53 1.07 -9.26
C SER A 281 8.99 0.69 -9.05
N THR A 282 9.50 0.83 -7.83
CA THR A 282 10.75 0.18 -7.37
C THR A 282 10.49 -1.15 -6.66
N LEU A 283 9.21 -1.52 -6.49
CA LEU A 283 8.71 -2.69 -5.80
C LEU A 283 8.07 -3.66 -6.82
N GLN A 284 8.71 -3.88 -7.97
CA GLN A 284 8.20 -4.84 -8.96
C GLN A 284 8.34 -6.25 -8.40
N MET A 285 7.26 -7.04 -8.42
CA MET A 285 7.19 -8.34 -7.74
C MET A 285 6.85 -9.45 -8.74
N PRO A 286 7.78 -10.35 -9.11
CA PRO A 286 7.54 -11.38 -10.12
C PRO A 286 6.73 -12.58 -9.61
N PHE A 287 6.65 -12.77 -8.29
CA PHE A 287 5.91 -13.83 -7.64
C PHE A 287 5.27 -13.36 -6.33
N ASP A 288 4.21 -14.04 -5.91
CA ASP A 288 3.50 -13.78 -4.66
C ASP A 288 4.09 -14.54 -3.46
N ALA A 289 3.54 -14.36 -2.27
CA ALA A 289 4.05 -15.00 -1.04
C ALA A 289 3.90 -16.53 -0.99
N GLU A 290 3.33 -17.15 -2.02
CA GLU A 290 3.25 -18.61 -2.20
C GLU A 290 4.02 -19.08 -3.45
N GLY A 291 4.72 -18.16 -4.13
CA GLY A 291 5.50 -18.45 -5.33
C GLY A 291 4.71 -18.48 -6.63
N VAL A 292 3.43 -18.09 -6.63
CA VAL A 292 2.62 -17.99 -7.86
C VAL A 292 3.12 -16.80 -8.67
N ALA A 293 3.28 -16.95 -9.99
CA ALA A 293 3.67 -15.83 -10.84
C ALA A 293 2.60 -14.72 -10.81
N THR A 294 3.06 -13.48 -10.63
CA THR A 294 2.17 -12.32 -10.65
C THR A 294 1.95 -11.86 -12.09
N PHE A 295 0.89 -11.09 -12.30
CA PHE A 295 0.58 -10.47 -13.59
C PHE A 295 -0.31 -9.25 -13.39
N THR A 296 -0.29 -8.32 -14.35
CA THR A 296 -1.18 -7.14 -14.35
C THR A 296 -2.63 -7.57 -14.60
N LYS A 297 -3.55 -7.06 -13.79
CA LYS A 297 -4.97 -7.43 -13.86
C LYS A 297 -5.88 -6.22 -13.67
N GLU A 298 -6.89 -6.10 -14.51
CA GLU A 298 -7.98 -5.14 -14.33
C GLU A 298 -8.98 -5.77 -13.34
N ILE A 299 -8.86 -5.45 -12.06
CA ILE A 299 -9.75 -5.92 -10.98
C ILE A 299 -11.17 -5.43 -11.24
N VAL A 300 -11.30 -4.15 -11.58
CA VAL A 300 -12.54 -3.57 -12.10
C VAL A 300 -12.24 -3.07 -13.51
N LYS A 301 -13.09 -3.41 -14.47
CA LYS A 301 -13.02 -2.88 -15.83
C LYS A 301 -14.35 -2.27 -16.23
N ASP A 302 -14.31 -1.01 -16.63
CA ASP A 302 -15.48 -0.24 -17.07
C ASP A 302 -16.69 -0.43 -16.12
N GLY A 303 -16.42 -0.27 -14.82
CA GLY A 303 -17.41 -0.40 -13.75
C GLY A 303 -17.72 -1.82 -13.27
N ARG A 304 -17.24 -2.86 -13.98
CA ARG A 304 -17.55 -4.26 -13.68
C ARG A 304 -16.41 -4.96 -12.94
N LEU A 305 -16.73 -5.67 -11.86
CA LEU A 305 -15.76 -6.49 -11.13
C LEU A 305 -15.38 -7.70 -11.99
N ASN A 306 -14.13 -7.81 -12.43
CA ASN A 306 -13.66 -8.95 -13.21
C ASN A 306 -13.24 -10.12 -12.32
N THR A 307 -12.46 -9.83 -11.28
CA THR A 307 -11.93 -10.83 -10.35
C THR A 307 -11.71 -10.22 -8.97
N LEU A 308 -11.88 -11.02 -7.91
CA LEU A 308 -11.28 -10.71 -6.60
C LEU A 308 -9.78 -11.09 -6.59
N LEU A 309 -9.09 -10.71 -5.52
CA LEU A 309 -7.70 -11.11 -5.27
C LEU A 309 -7.69 -12.47 -4.56
N TYR A 310 -7.08 -13.46 -5.19
CA TYR A 310 -7.03 -14.84 -4.70
C TYR A 310 -5.59 -15.26 -4.38
N ASN A 311 -5.45 -15.98 -3.26
CA ASN A 311 -4.31 -16.85 -2.95
C ASN A 311 -4.67 -18.31 -3.28
N LEU A 312 -3.77 -19.27 -3.07
CA LEU A 312 -4.03 -20.67 -3.43
C LEU A 312 -5.25 -21.26 -2.72
N LYS A 313 -5.38 -21.01 -1.41
CA LYS A 313 -6.48 -21.53 -0.59
C LYS A 313 -7.84 -21.03 -1.09
N THR A 314 -7.97 -19.71 -1.23
CA THR A 314 -9.22 -19.07 -1.65
C THR A 314 -9.55 -19.39 -3.11
N ALA A 315 -8.55 -19.49 -4.00
CA ALA A 315 -8.74 -19.91 -5.38
C ALA A 315 -9.25 -21.34 -5.48
N LYS A 316 -8.65 -22.26 -4.71
CA LYS A 316 -9.04 -23.67 -4.63
C LYS A 316 -10.51 -23.80 -4.22
N LYS A 317 -10.91 -23.09 -3.17
CA LYS A 317 -12.31 -23.07 -2.68
C LYS A 317 -13.30 -22.52 -3.71
N ALA A 318 -12.87 -21.57 -4.54
CA ALA A 318 -13.67 -21.00 -5.62
C ALA A 318 -13.62 -21.81 -6.93
N GLY A 319 -12.78 -22.86 -7.02
CA GLY A 319 -12.61 -23.65 -8.23
C GLY A 319 -11.90 -22.91 -9.37
N ILE A 320 -11.10 -21.89 -9.07
CA ILE A 320 -10.33 -21.10 -10.03
C ILE A 320 -8.82 -21.19 -9.75
N LYS A 321 -8.01 -20.55 -10.60
CA LYS A 321 -6.57 -20.35 -10.34
C LYS A 321 -6.33 -19.14 -9.44
N SER A 322 -5.22 -19.15 -8.70
CA SER A 322 -4.74 -17.98 -7.95
C SER A 322 -4.54 -16.79 -8.90
N THR A 323 -4.79 -15.58 -8.41
CA THR A 323 -4.48 -14.35 -9.15
C THR A 323 -3.07 -13.84 -8.87
N GLY A 324 -2.25 -14.63 -8.16
CA GLY A 324 -0.89 -14.24 -7.80
C GLY A 324 -0.90 -13.06 -6.84
N ASN A 325 -1.71 -13.12 -5.79
CA ASN A 325 -1.87 -12.04 -4.80
C ASN A 325 -1.70 -12.51 -3.36
N ALA A 326 -1.16 -13.71 -3.14
CA ALA A 326 -0.87 -14.16 -1.80
C ALA A 326 0.14 -13.24 -1.12
N SER A 327 -0.12 -12.86 0.12
CA SER A 327 0.71 -11.92 0.87
C SER A 327 0.86 -12.33 2.33
N LYS A 328 1.98 -11.93 2.93
CA LYS A 328 2.25 -12.07 4.36
C LYS A 328 2.72 -10.72 4.90
N SER A 329 2.07 -10.20 5.94
CA SER A 329 2.46 -8.93 6.58
C SER A 329 3.84 -8.98 7.23
N THR A 330 4.24 -10.16 7.70
CA THR A 330 5.57 -10.47 8.23
C THR A 330 5.94 -11.91 7.85
N TYR A 331 7.20 -12.31 8.06
CA TYR A 331 7.62 -13.70 7.84
C TYR A 331 6.76 -14.71 8.63
N SER A 332 6.32 -14.37 9.85
CA SER A 332 5.52 -15.24 10.73
C SER A 332 4.02 -15.20 10.51
N SER A 333 3.51 -14.27 9.69
CA SER A 333 2.07 -14.11 9.46
C SER A 333 1.48 -15.27 8.65
N SER A 334 0.20 -15.57 8.81
CA SER A 334 -0.50 -16.45 7.89
C SER A 334 -0.59 -15.83 6.49
N VAL A 335 -0.82 -16.67 5.48
CA VAL A 335 -1.04 -16.18 4.12
C VAL A 335 -2.41 -15.49 4.05
N SER A 336 -2.41 -14.30 3.48
CA SER A 336 -3.56 -13.45 3.19
C SER A 336 -3.52 -13.02 1.72
N THR A 337 -4.23 -11.96 1.34
CA THR A 337 -4.16 -11.38 -0.01
C THR A 337 -3.98 -9.87 0.04
N LEU A 338 -3.02 -9.34 -0.72
CA LEU A 338 -2.87 -7.90 -0.94
C LEU A 338 -2.59 -7.61 -2.41
N PRO A 339 -2.97 -6.43 -2.92
CA PRO A 339 -2.54 -6.00 -4.25
C PRO A 339 -1.09 -5.51 -4.22
N TYR A 340 -0.51 -5.25 -5.39
CA TYR A 340 0.79 -4.61 -5.58
C TYR A 340 0.59 -3.13 -5.85
N TYR A 341 0.73 -2.65 -7.10
CA TYR A 341 0.35 -1.28 -7.45
C TYR A 341 -1.12 -1.25 -7.84
N PHE A 342 -1.95 -0.86 -6.88
CA PHE A 342 -3.40 -0.84 -7.00
C PHE A 342 -3.88 0.58 -7.31
N TYR A 343 -4.41 0.81 -8.51
CA TYR A 343 -4.76 2.16 -8.91
C TYR A 343 -5.99 2.28 -9.79
N ILE A 344 -6.63 3.45 -9.71
CA ILE A 344 -7.65 3.86 -10.67
C ILE A 344 -6.96 4.34 -11.95
N LYS A 345 -7.34 3.77 -13.09
CA LYS A 345 -6.74 4.10 -14.39
C LYS A 345 -7.03 5.57 -14.76
N PRO A 346 -6.02 6.37 -15.15
CA PRO A 346 -6.23 7.74 -15.60
C PRO A 346 -7.05 7.82 -16.88
N SER A 347 -7.80 8.92 -17.02
CA SER A 347 -8.53 9.25 -18.25
C SER A 347 -7.79 10.31 -19.07
N SER A 348 -8.43 10.87 -20.10
CA SER A 348 -7.88 11.98 -20.88
C SER A 348 -8.15 13.37 -20.30
N LYS A 349 -9.00 13.48 -19.27
CA LYS A 349 -9.46 14.80 -18.75
C LYS A 349 -8.44 15.43 -17.81
N THR A 350 -8.35 16.76 -17.80
CA THR A 350 -7.56 17.48 -16.79
C THR A 350 -8.36 17.69 -15.50
N LYS A 351 -7.67 18.04 -14.42
CA LYS A 351 -8.28 18.40 -13.14
C LYS A 351 -9.20 19.63 -13.26
N GLU A 352 -8.82 20.61 -14.08
CA GLU A 352 -9.61 21.81 -14.36
C GLU A 352 -10.89 21.48 -15.12
N GLU A 353 -10.87 20.48 -16.00
CA GLU A 353 -12.08 19.96 -16.63
C GLU A 353 -13.00 19.29 -15.61
N LEU A 354 -12.47 18.57 -14.61
CA LEU A 354 -13.27 18.03 -13.51
C LEU A 354 -13.94 19.15 -12.69
N PHE A 355 -13.23 20.25 -12.40
CA PHE A 355 -13.84 21.41 -11.76
C PHE A 355 -14.95 22.01 -12.61
N THR A 356 -14.71 22.16 -13.93
CA THR A 356 -15.71 22.67 -14.87
C THR A 356 -16.97 21.79 -14.91
N ILE A 357 -16.81 20.45 -14.92
CA ILE A 357 -17.92 19.49 -14.87
C ILE A 357 -18.66 19.59 -13.53
N ALA A 358 -17.93 19.77 -12.43
CA ALA A 358 -18.54 19.92 -11.10
C ALA A 358 -19.47 21.14 -11.04
N GLY A 359 -19.03 22.27 -11.63
CA GLY A 359 -19.72 23.55 -11.55
C GLY A 359 -19.54 24.16 -10.17
N ASP A 360 -20.38 23.76 -9.23
CA ASP A 360 -20.25 24.11 -7.81
C ASP A 360 -19.99 22.84 -7.00
N GLY A 361 -19.10 22.91 -6.00
CA GLY A 361 -18.71 21.74 -5.23
C GLY A 361 -17.59 21.98 -4.24
N LEU A 362 -16.95 20.89 -3.82
CA LEU A 362 -15.75 20.91 -3.00
C LEU A 362 -14.63 20.15 -3.68
N TYR A 363 -13.41 20.67 -3.61
CA TYR A 363 -12.19 19.96 -3.95
C TYR A 363 -11.51 19.53 -2.64
N ILE A 364 -11.58 18.25 -2.29
CA ILE A 364 -11.03 17.71 -1.05
C ILE A 364 -9.56 17.35 -1.27
N THR A 365 -8.67 17.99 -0.52
CA THR A 365 -7.22 17.77 -0.58
C THR A 365 -6.67 17.08 0.66
N GLU A 366 -7.47 16.98 1.73
CA GLU A 366 -7.09 16.37 2.98
C GLU A 366 -8.25 15.58 3.60
N LEU A 367 -7.93 14.42 4.16
CA LEU A 367 -8.84 13.56 4.91
C LEU A 367 -8.15 13.15 6.21
N GLN A 368 -8.86 13.28 7.32
CA GLN A 368 -8.38 12.97 8.67
C GLN A 368 -9.27 11.93 9.33
N GLY A 369 -8.69 11.18 10.27
CA GLY A 369 -9.43 10.19 11.06
C GLY A 369 -9.72 8.88 10.33
N MET A 370 -8.99 8.54 9.26
CA MET A 370 -9.20 7.29 8.50
C MET A 370 -9.26 6.02 9.35
N HIS A 371 -8.49 5.97 10.45
CA HIS A 371 -8.40 4.80 11.34
C HIS A 371 -9.63 4.59 12.24
N ALA A 372 -10.37 5.65 12.56
CA ALA A 372 -11.54 5.61 13.45
C ALA A 372 -12.85 5.92 12.72
N GLY A 373 -12.78 6.66 11.61
CA GLY A 373 -13.90 7.16 10.85
C GLY A 373 -14.22 6.35 9.60
N ALA A 374 -13.57 5.21 9.35
CA ALA A 374 -13.88 4.34 8.21
C ALA A 374 -14.07 2.88 8.65
N ASN A 375 -15.03 2.20 8.04
CA ASN A 375 -15.28 0.77 8.22
C ASN A 375 -15.15 0.05 6.86
N PRO A 376 -14.01 -0.61 6.58
CA PRO A 376 -13.79 -1.29 5.30
C PRO A 376 -14.84 -2.35 4.96
N THR A 377 -15.35 -3.07 5.96
CA THR A 377 -16.35 -4.13 5.79
C THR A 377 -17.67 -3.58 5.26
N THR A 378 -18.23 -2.55 5.91
CA THR A 378 -19.51 -1.95 5.48
C THR A 378 -19.33 -0.95 4.34
N GLY A 379 -18.13 -0.43 4.17
CA GLY A 379 -17.80 0.65 3.24
C GLY A 379 -18.07 2.05 3.80
N ASP A 380 -18.63 2.17 5.01
CA ASP A 380 -19.02 3.47 5.55
C ASP A 380 -17.81 4.30 5.96
N PHE A 381 -17.90 5.61 5.75
CA PHE A 381 -16.92 6.56 6.25
C PHE A 381 -17.57 7.87 6.71
N SER A 382 -16.93 8.51 7.70
CA SER A 382 -17.21 9.83 8.22
C SER A 382 -15.89 10.43 8.69
N LEU A 383 -15.32 11.32 7.88
CA LEU A 383 -13.92 11.74 7.98
C LEU A 383 -13.84 13.26 8.09
N GLY A 384 -12.93 13.75 8.93
CA GLY A 384 -12.56 15.17 8.91
C GLY A 384 -11.93 15.49 7.55
N ALA A 385 -12.21 16.68 7.01
CA ALA A 385 -11.76 17.05 5.68
C ALA A 385 -11.42 18.55 5.58
N SER A 386 -10.47 18.82 4.70
CA SER A 386 -10.06 20.16 4.29
C SER A 386 -9.90 20.19 2.76
N GLY A 387 -10.00 21.38 2.18
CA GLY A 387 -9.98 21.52 0.74
C GLY A 387 -10.30 22.92 0.25
N PHE A 388 -10.98 23.02 -0.88
CA PHE A 388 -11.34 24.28 -1.52
C PHE A 388 -12.77 24.24 -2.05
N ILE A 389 -13.42 25.39 -2.06
CA ILE A 389 -14.70 25.55 -2.76
C ILE A 389 -14.42 25.47 -4.26
N ILE A 390 -15.24 24.73 -4.99
CA ILE A 390 -15.36 24.86 -6.44
C ILE A 390 -16.55 25.76 -6.71
N LYS A 391 -16.34 26.87 -7.42
CA LYS A 391 -17.39 27.82 -7.79
C LYS A 391 -17.30 28.15 -9.26
N ASP A 392 -18.41 28.01 -9.98
CA ASP A 392 -18.50 28.26 -11.43
C ASP A 392 -17.37 27.57 -12.23
N GLY A 393 -17.04 26.35 -11.82
CA GLY A 393 -16.03 25.51 -12.46
C GLY A 393 -14.58 25.79 -12.07
N LYS A 394 -14.33 26.59 -11.03
CA LYS A 394 -12.98 27.03 -10.65
C LYS A 394 -12.68 26.81 -9.17
N LYS A 395 -11.42 26.46 -8.85
CA LYS A 395 -10.89 26.41 -7.48
C LYS A 395 -10.99 27.80 -6.86
N GLY A 396 -11.68 27.90 -5.74
CA GLY A 396 -11.91 29.11 -4.96
C GLY A 396 -11.22 29.06 -3.61
N SER A 397 -11.85 29.67 -2.60
CA SER A 397 -11.32 29.78 -1.24
C SER A 397 -11.09 28.43 -0.57
N CYS A 398 -10.06 28.36 0.28
CA CYS A 398 -9.83 27.21 1.14
C CYS A 398 -11.00 27.04 2.13
N VAL A 399 -11.35 25.80 2.42
CA VAL A 399 -12.32 25.40 3.44
C VAL A 399 -11.73 24.33 4.34
N LYS A 400 -11.96 24.45 5.66
CA LYS A 400 -11.45 23.51 6.66
C LYS A 400 -12.50 23.18 7.71
N GLY A 401 -12.24 22.13 8.48
CA GLY A 401 -13.00 21.79 9.66
C GLY A 401 -14.41 21.26 9.36
N PHE A 402 -14.61 20.60 8.22
CA PHE A 402 -15.85 19.92 7.89
C PHE A 402 -15.67 18.40 7.91
N THR A 403 -16.78 17.67 7.99
CA THR A 403 -16.83 16.21 7.90
C THR A 403 -17.44 15.82 6.56
N VAL A 404 -16.79 14.91 5.84
CA VAL A 404 -17.34 14.23 4.66
C VAL A 404 -17.76 12.82 5.05
N ALA A 405 -19.00 12.46 4.72
CA ALA A 405 -19.56 11.15 5.04
C ALA A 405 -20.20 10.48 3.82
N GLY A 406 -20.06 9.17 3.75
CA GLY A 406 -20.55 8.36 2.63
C GLY A 406 -20.31 6.87 2.82
N ASN A 407 -20.46 6.14 1.72
CA ASN A 407 -20.17 4.71 1.64
C ASN A 407 -19.36 4.44 0.39
N PHE A 408 -18.24 3.72 0.50
CA PHE A 408 -17.28 3.53 -0.58
C PHE A 408 -17.85 2.77 -1.78
N TYR A 409 -18.71 1.76 -1.56
CA TYR A 409 -19.39 1.06 -2.65
C TYR A 409 -20.30 2.02 -3.45
N LYS A 410 -21.02 2.90 -2.75
CA LYS A 410 -21.84 3.94 -3.39
C LYS A 410 -20.96 4.98 -4.08
N LEU A 411 -19.84 5.35 -3.46
CA LEU A 411 -18.88 6.30 -4.00
C LEU A 411 -18.41 5.84 -5.38
N LEU A 412 -17.99 4.57 -5.51
CA LEU A 412 -17.54 4.00 -6.80
C LEU A 412 -18.61 4.09 -7.90
N HIS A 413 -19.89 3.86 -7.56
CA HIS A 413 -21.01 4.03 -8.50
C HIS A 413 -21.27 5.49 -8.88
N SER A 414 -20.96 6.41 -7.99
CA SER A 414 -21.23 7.84 -8.15
C SER A 414 -20.10 8.64 -8.81
N ILE A 415 -19.01 7.97 -9.22
CA ILE A 415 -17.91 8.58 -9.97
C ILE A 415 -18.41 9.03 -11.36
N GLU A 416 -18.32 10.33 -11.63
CA GLU A 416 -18.73 10.92 -12.92
C GLU A 416 -17.55 11.12 -13.87
N ALA A 417 -16.38 11.48 -13.35
CA ALA A 417 -15.19 11.78 -14.15
C ALA A 417 -13.89 11.53 -13.37
N ILE A 418 -12.83 11.23 -14.11
CA ILE A 418 -11.49 10.90 -13.59
C ILE A 418 -10.48 11.76 -14.36
N SER A 419 -9.46 12.32 -13.71
CA SER A 419 -8.42 13.10 -14.40
C SER A 419 -7.32 12.22 -15.04
N ASN A 420 -6.33 12.85 -15.65
CA ASN A 420 -5.24 12.25 -16.41
C ASN A 420 -3.94 12.08 -15.63
N GLU A 421 -3.79 12.75 -14.48
CA GLU A 421 -2.60 12.66 -13.63
C GLU A 421 -2.79 11.59 -12.58
N LEU A 422 -1.91 10.58 -12.55
CA LEU A 422 -1.91 9.51 -11.57
C LEU A 422 -0.83 9.79 -10.51
N GLU A 423 -1.22 9.95 -9.25
CA GLU A 423 -0.28 9.97 -8.12
C GLU A 423 -0.46 8.74 -7.23
N PHE A 424 0.65 8.28 -6.65
CA PHE A 424 0.69 7.21 -5.68
C PHE A 424 0.99 7.76 -4.29
N ILE A 425 0.38 7.18 -3.27
CA ILE A 425 0.74 7.42 -1.87
C ILE A 425 1.94 6.56 -1.47
N LEU A 426 2.53 6.85 -0.30
CA LEU A 426 3.60 6.04 0.26
C LEU A 426 3.19 4.55 0.31
N PRO A 427 4.06 3.63 -0.16
CA PRO A 427 3.80 2.21 -0.10
C PRO A 427 3.53 1.72 1.32
N LYS A 428 2.64 0.74 1.45
CA LYS A 428 2.35 0.00 2.68
C LYS A 428 2.88 -1.42 2.51
N GLY A 429 4.09 -1.67 2.99
CA GLY A 429 4.82 -2.90 2.68
C GLY A 429 5.15 -2.97 1.18
N LEU A 430 4.77 -4.07 0.52
CA LEU A 430 4.99 -4.27 -0.92
C LEU A 430 3.84 -3.73 -1.80
N SER A 431 2.81 -3.13 -1.18
CA SER A 431 1.67 -2.56 -1.88
C SER A 431 1.80 -1.04 -2.01
N SER A 432 1.37 -0.49 -3.14
CA SER A 432 1.21 0.95 -3.32
C SER A 432 -0.16 1.25 -3.92
N PHE A 433 -0.74 2.39 -3.57
CA PHE A 433 -2.08 2.77 -3.98
C PHE A 433 -2.03 4.09 -4.74
N GLY A 434 -2.73 4.16 -5.88
CA GLY A 434 -2.71 5.33 -6.73
C GLY A 434 -4.09 5.70 -7.24
N ALA A 435 -4.28 6.99 -7.49
CA ALA A 435 -5.49 7.47 -8.14
C ALA A 435 -5.23 8.81 -8.83
N PRO A 436 -5.99 9.12 -9.89
CA PRO A 436 -6.18 10.47 -10.36
C PRO A 436 -7.16 11.26 -9.49
N CYS A 437 -7.37 12.53 -9.82
CA CYS A 437 -8.51 13.26 -9.29
C CYS A 437 -9.80 12.57 -9.74
N VAL A 438 -10.78 12.51 -8.86
CA VAL A 438 -12.06 11.87 -9.13
C VAL A 438 -13.20 12.79 -8.73
N LEU A 439 -14.08 13.08 -9.68
CA LEU A 439 -15.34 13.77 -9.44
C LEU A 439 -16.44 12.78 -9.06
N VAL A 440 -17.06 13.02 -7.92
CA VAL A 440 -18.19 12.28 -7.37
C VAL A 440 -19.43 13.16 -7.35
N SER A 441 -20.54 12.62 -7.82
CA SER A 441 -21.81 13.34 -8.01
C SER A 441 -22.43 13.90 -6.73
N GLU A 442 -22.38 13.17 -5.61
CA GLU A 442 -23.00 13.64 -4.36
C GLU A 442 -22.38 12.96 -3.12
N LEU A 443 -21.88 13.76 -2.18
CA LEU A 443 -21.50 13.33 -0.83
C LEU A 443 -22.10 14.25 0.24
N SER A 444 -22.25 13.72 1.46
CA SER A 444 -22.77 14.47 2.61
C SER A 444 -21.65 15.24 3.30
N ILE A 445 -21.86 16.53 3.50
CA ILE A 445 -20.94 17.46 4.16
C ILE A 445 -21.59 18.03 5.41
N ALA A 446 -20.87 18.02 6.52
CA ALA A 446 -21.23 18.70 7.77
C ALA A 446 -20.11 19.68 8.14
N GLY A 447 -20.37 20.98 8.04
CA GLY A 447 -19.36 22.05 8.23
C GLY A 447 -19.48 22.88 9.49
#